data_AF-A0A956KNJ9-F1
#
_entry.id   AF-A0A956KNJ9-F1
#
_cell.length_a   1.000
_cell.length_b   1.000
_cell.length_c   1.000
_cell.angle_alpha   90.00
_cell.angle_beta   90.00
_cell.angle_gamma   90.00
#
_symmetry.space_group_name_H-M   'P 1'
#
loop_
_entity.id
_entity.type
_entity.pdbx_description
1 polymer ?
#
loop_
_entity_poly.entity_id
_entity_poly.type
_entity_poly.pdbx_seq_one_letter_code
_entity_poly.pdbx_strand_id
1 'polypeptide(L)'
;MTPAARLCLGKAVRALRARLIADLDASLRATRQPKLPNHEQLVQRAAARLLQRRIVARSLEATGIRASVDELAVVLPELFADEGDETEPVPVPAATERFVAEILDDDALASCWTDAMTLGWVYQHWNEPALEAIYARLAADPGAKVQPEEIADKTQLFTERYMADWLLQNSLGPLWLATCEQRGWIPDCVAHGTLARLETRRADWRARRAAGTVATTELMPLADEEERRWVDYLPQP
;
A
#
# COMPACT_ATOMS: atom_id res chain seq x y z
N MET A 1 1.06 9.68 -4.64
CA MET A 1 0.45 8.89 -5.71
C MET A 1 -0.94 9.43 -6.04
N THR A 2 -1.21 9.68 -7.31
CA THR A 2 -2.54 10.12 -7.79
C THR A 2 -3.50 8.93 -7.94
N PRO A 3 -4.83 9.14 -7.99
CA PRO A 3 -5.77 8.05 -8.26
C PRO A 3 -5.51 7.32 -9.58
N ALA A 4 -5.05 8.05 -10.61
CA ALA A 4 -4.69 7.47 -11.90
C ALA A 4 -3.45 6.58 -11.81
N ALA A 5 -2.41 7.03 -11.10
CA ALA A 5 -1.21 6.24 -10.85
C ALA A 5 -1.51 4.98 -10.02
N ARG A 6 -2.40 5.09 -9.01
CA ARG A 6 -2.88 3.93 -8.24
C ARG A 6 -3.59 2.90 -9.13
N LEU A 7 -4.45 3.35 -10.03
CA LEU A 7 -5.12 2.45 -10.98
C LEU A 7 -4.13 1.77 -11.92
N CYS A 8 -3.12 2.51 -12.40
CA CYS A 8 -2.04 1.95 -13.21
C CYS A 8 -1.25 0.89 -12.43
N LEU A 9 -0.87 1.20 -11.18
CA LEU A 9 -0.18 0.29 -10.27
C LEU A 9 -0.94 -1.01 -10.07
N GLY A 10 -2.26 -0.94 -9.86
CA GLY A 10 -3.09 -2.14 -9.73
C GLY A 10 -3.07 -3.03 -10.98
N LYS A 11 -3.16 -2.44 -12.18
CA LYS A 11 -3.04 -3.20 -13.43
C LYS A 11 -1.66 -3.83 -13.59
N ALA A 12 -0.60 -3.08 -13.30
CA ALA A 12 0.78 -3.55 -13.34
C ALA A 12 1.00 -4.73 -12.39
N VAL A 13 0.60 -4.60 -11.12
CA VAL A 13 0.74 -5.65 -10.11
C VAL A 13 -0.01 -6.92 -10.49
N ARG A 14 -1.24 -6.82 -11.03
CA ARG A 14 -2.00 -7.99 -11.48
C ARG A 14 -1.33 -8.71 -12.65
N ALA A 15 -0.81 -7.96 -13.62
CA ALA A 15 -0.07 -8.52 -14.76
C ALA A 15 1.23 -9.20 -14.32
N LEU A 16 1.99 -8.53 -13.43
CA LEU A 16 3.22 -9.06 -12.85
C LEU A 16 2.95 -10.32 -12.04
N ARG A 17 1.92 -10.32 -11.18
CA ARG A 17 1.51 -11.49 -10.41
C ARG A 17 1.27 -12.70 -11.30
N ALA A 18 0.44 -12.55 -12.33
CA ALA A 18 0.14 -13.64 -13.24
C ALA A 18 1.39 -14.17 -13.94
N ARG A 19 2.27 -13.27 -14.42
CA ARG A 19 3.50 -13.65 -15.13
C ARG A 19 4.51 -14.33 -14.21
N LEU A 20 4.76 -13.76 -13.04
CA LEU A 20 5.73 -14.28 -12.07
C LEU A 20 5.34 -15.67 -11.58
N ILE A 21 4.07 -15.88 -11.21
CA ILE A 21 3.59 -17.19 -10.76
C ILE A 21 3.79 -18.23 -11.86
N ALA A 22 3.41 -17.93 -13.10
CA ALA A 22 3.53 -18.86 -14.22
C ALA A 22 5.00 -19.22 -14.53
N ASP A 23 5.88 -18.22 -14.62
CA ASP A 23 7.28 -18.43 -14.99
C ASP A 23 8.07 -19.15 -13.88
N LEU A 24 7.79 -18.85 -12.60
CA LEU A 24 8.45 -19.49 -11.47
C LEU A 24 7.93 -20.92 -11.24
N ASP A 25 6.63 -21.18 -11.45
CA ASP A 25 6.07 -22.54 -11.44
C ASP A 25 6.73 -23.41 -12.53
N ALA A 26 6.86 -22.87 -13.75
CA ALA A 26 7.54 -23.57 -14.84
C ALA A 26 9.01 -23.84 -14.53
N SER A 27 9.72 -22.87 -13.94
CA SER A 27 11.14 -22.99 -13.58
C SER A 27 11.37 -24.04 -12.49
N LEU A 28 10.52 -24.07 -11.46
CA LEU A 28 10.55 -25.11 -10.42
C LEU A 28 10.26 -26.51 -10.98
N ARG A 29 9.27 -26.63 -11.87
CA ARG A 29 8.97 -27.94 -12.49
C ARG A 29 10.13 -28.44 -13.36
N ALA A 30 10.85 -27.53 -14.02
CA ALA A 30 11.95 -27.88 -14.90
C ALA A 30 13.23 -28.33 -14.16
N THR A 31 13.46 -27.85 -12.93
CA THR A 31 14.66 -28.15 -12.13
C THR A 31 14.65 -29.54 -11.48
N ARG A 32 13.57 -30.34 -11.64
CA ARG A 32 13.46 -31.73 -11.13
C ARG A 32 13.69 -31.87 -9.61
N GLN A 33 13.38 -30.85 -8.82
CA GLN A 33 13.32 -31.00 -7.37
C GLN A 33 12.26 -32.07 -7.01
N PRO A 34 12.48 -32.90 -5.96
CA PRO A 34 11.46 -33.81 -5.46
C PRO A 34 10.18 -33.03 -5.17
N LYS A 35 9.00 -33.68 -5.18
CA LYS A 35 7.72 -33.05 -4.84
C LYS A 35 7.86 -32.24 -3.54
N LEU A 36 8.08 -30.94 -3.67
CA LEU A 36 8.20 -30.05 -2.53
C LEU A 36 6.82 -29.98 -1.88
N PRO A 37 6.72 -30.22 -0.56
CA PRO A 37 5.48 -29.90 0.13
C PRO A 37 5.17 -28.41 -0.11
N ASN A 38 3.88 -28.09 -0.31
CA ASN A 38 3.42 -26.71 -0.49
C ASN A 38 3.97 -25.98 -1.74
N HIS A 39 4.23 -26.69 -2.85
CA HIS A 39 4.70 -26.13 -4.13
C HIS A 39 4.01 -24.81 -4.52
N GLU A 40 2.67 -24.77 -4.46
CA GLU A 40 1.92 -23.57 -4.81
C GLU A 40 2.24 -22.39 -3.89
N GLN A 41 2.32 -22.62 -2.58
CA GLN A 41 2.67 -21.58 -1.61
C GLN A 41 4.11 -21.10 -1.82
N LEU A 42 5.03 -22.00 -2.18
CA LEU A 42 6.41 -21.64 -2.51
C LEU A 42 6.46 -20.71 -3.74
N VAL A 43 5.76 -21.07 -4.82
CA VAL A 43 5.66 -20.22 -6.03
C VAL A 43 5.08 -18.86 -5.68
N GLN A 44 3.97 -18.81 -4.93
CA GLN A 44 3.32 -17.57 -4.53
C GLN A 44 4.26 -16.68 -3.69
N ARG A 45 4.94 -17.26 -2.69
CA ARG A 45 5.91 -16.56 -1.85
C ARG A 45 7.09 -16.03 -2.66
N ALA A 46 7.70 -16.87 -3.50
CA ALA A 46 8.83 -16.46 -4.34
C ALA A 46 8.45 -15.33 -5.30
N ALA A 47 7.28 -15.43 -5.94
CA ALA A 47 6.76 -14.42 -6.84
C ALA A 47 6.49 -13.09 -6.12
N ALA A 48 5.81 -13.13 -4.97
CA ALA A 48 5.53 -11.95 -4.16
C ALA A 48 6.82 -11.28 -3.67
N ARG A 49 7.78 -12.07 -3.20
CA ARG A 49 9.07 -11.58 -2.69
C ARG A 49 9.90 -10.92 -3.80
N LEU A 50 9.98 -11.53 -4.98
CA LEU A 50 10.66 -10.95 -6.14
C LEU A 50 10.05 -9.60 -6.52
N LEU A 51 8.72 -9.51 -6.60
CA LEU A 51 8.02 -8.27 -6.89
C LEU A 51 8.30 -7.20 -5.83
N GLN A 52 8.17 -7.56 -4.55
CA GLN A 52 8.43 -6.63 -3.43
C GLN A 52 9.88 -6.12 -3.44
N ARG A 53 10.88 -6.99 -3.70
CA ARG A 53 12.29 -6.59 -3.83
C ARG A 53 12.47 -5.54 -4.92
N ARG A 54 11.87 -5.76 -6.09
CA ARG A 54 11.96 -4.85 -7.24
C ARG A 54 11.28 -3.52 -6.96
N ILE A 55 10.14 -3.53 -6.29
CA ILE A 55 9.43 -2.31 -5.89
C ILE A 55 10.20 -1.52 -4.84
N VAL A 56 10.73 -2.18 -3.81
CA VAL A 56 11.57 -1.52 -2.81
C VAL A 56 12.80 -0.90 -3.46
N ALA A 57 13.49 -1.64 -4.33
CA ALA A 57 14.64 -1.11 -5.08
C ALA A 57 14.26 0.14 -5.90
N ARG A 58 13.15 0.10 -6.64
CA ARG A 58 12.67 1.25 -7.41
C ARG A 58 12.29 2.45 -6.54
N SER A 59 11.65 2.23 -5.39
CA SER A 59 11.33 3.30 -4.43
C SER A 59 12.58 3.93 -3.81
N LEU A 60 13.59 3.12 -3.49
CA LEU A 60 14.87 3.63 -3.00
C LEU A 60 15.59 4.46 -4.07
N GLU A 61 15.65 3.97 -5.31
CA GLU A 61 16.23 4.71 -6.44
C GLU A 61 15.52 6.05 -6.67
N ALA A 62 14.18 6.06 -6.67
CA ALA A 62 13.38 7.27 -6.84
C ALA A 62 13.55 8.30 -5.71
N THR A 63 13.95 7.85 -4.52
CA THR A 63 14.25 8.72 -3.37
C THR A 63 15.73 9.08 -3.26
N GLY A 64 16.56 8.64 -4.22
CA GLY A 64 17.99 8.92 -4.26
C GLY A 64 18.83 8.05 -3.31
N ILE A 65 18.22 7.02 -2.71
CA ILE A 65 18.90 6.07 -1.83
C ILE A 65 19.51 4.96 -2.68
N ARG A 66 20.82 4.79 -2.57
CA ARG A 66 21.54 3.64 -3.13
C ARG A 66 21.89 2.68 -2.00
N ALA A 67 21.37 1.46 -2.06
CA ALA A 67 21.66 0.41 -1.11
C ALA A 67 21.98 -0.88 -1.85
N SER A 68 22.98 -1.62 -1.38
CA SER A 68 23.27 -2.97 -1.88
C SER A 68 22.26 -3.98 -1.35
N VAL A 69 22.16 -5.14 -2.01
CA VAL A 69 21.33 -6.25 -1.51
C VAL A 69 21.77 -6.68 -0.11
N ASP A 70 23.08 -6.69 0.16
CA ASP A 70 23.63 -7.06 1.47
C ASP A 70 23.24 -6.07 2.57
N GLU A 71 23.26 -4.77 2.28
CA GLU A 71 22.79 -3.72 3.21
C GLU A 71 21.30 -3.86 3.48
N LEU A 72 20.50 -4.11 2.43
CA LEU A 72 19.07 -4.33 2.58
C LEU A 72 18.73 -5.63 3.30
N ALA A 73 19.56 -6.67 3.17
CA ALA A 73 19.40 -7.92 3.91
C ALA A 73 19.60 -7.73 5.42
N VAL A 74 20.38 -6.74 5.85
CA VAL A 74 20.53 -6.41 7.28
C VAL A 74 19.30 -5.67 7.81
N VAL A 75 18.75 -4.73 7.04
CA VAL A 75 17.65 -3.85 7.50
C VAL A 75 16.27 -4.48 7.27
N LEU A 76 16.12 -5.28 6.21
CA LEU A 76 14.90 -5.95 5.79
C LEU A 76 15.19 -7.43 5.47
N PRO A 77 15.63 -8.24 6.44
CA PRO A 77 16.04 -9.63 6.22
C PRO A 77 14.93 -10.48 5.61
N GLU A 78 13.69 -10.31 6.08
CA GLU A 78 12.51 -11.01 5.53
C GLU A 78 12.39 -10.82 4.01
N LEU A 79 12.75 -9.64 3.50
CA LEU A 79 12.67 -9.38 2.07
C LEU A 79 13.97 -9.74 1.35
N PHE A 80 15.15 -9.44 1.88
CA PHE A 80 16.41 -9.50 1.11
C PHE A 80 17.42 -10.56 1.56
N ALA A 81 17.28 -11.15 2.75
CA ALA A 81 18.18 -12.21 3.18
C ALA A 81 18.00 -13.49 2.36
N ASP A 82 19.07 -14.26 2.22
CA ASP A 82 18.96 -15.62 1.71
C ASP A 82 18.29 -16.47 2.80
N GLU A 83 17.07 -16.93 2.52
CA GLU A 83 16.44 -17.94 3.36
C GLU A 83 17.10 -19.26 2.97
N GLY A 84 17.66 -19.99 3.94
CA GLY A 84 18.31 -21.27 3.70
C GLY A 84 17.38 -22.33 3.06
N ASP A 85 17.91 -23.56 2.93
CA ASP A 85 17.42 -24.81 2.30
C ASP A 85 15.92 -24.96 1.88
N GLU A 86 14.95 -24.33 2.53
CA GLU A 86 13.51 -24.41 2.17
C GLU A 86 13.10 -23.50 1.00
N THR A 87 13.94 -22.55 0.61
CA THR A 87 13.79 -21.74 -0.62
C THR A 87 15.07 -21.78 -1.44
N GLU A 88 15.44 -22.95 -1.96
CA GLU A 88 16.44 -23.01 -3.03
C GLU A 88 16.04 -21.96 -4.09
N PRO A 89 16.92 -21.01 -4.47
CA PRO A 89 16.53 -19.82 -5.19
C PRO A 89 15.82 -20.22 -6.49
N VAL A 90 14.51 -19.99 -6.54
CA VAL A 90 13.72 -20.32 -7.72
C VAL A 90 14.34 -19.59 -8.90
N PRO A 91 14.87 -20.30 -9.92
CA PRO A 91 15.52 -19.63 -11.02
C PRO A 91 14.53 -18.70 -11.70
N VAL A 92 14.85 -17.40 -11.75
CA VAL A 92 14.04 -16.41 -12.42
C VAL A 92 14.51 -16.30 -13.87
N PRO A 93 13.68 -16.61 -14.87
CA PRO A 93 14.10 -16.47 -16.26
C PRO A 93 14.45 -15.01 -16.59
N ALA A 94 15.50 -14.79 -17.39
CA ALA A 94 15.93 -13.44 -17.78
C ALA A 94 14.83 -12.65 -18.52
N ALA A 95 13.94 -13.34 -19.24
CA ALA A 95 12.78 -12.73 -19.88
C ALA A 95 11.76 -12.21 -18.85
N THR A 96 11.60 -12.92 -17.73
CA THR A 96 10.73 -12.52 -16.61
C THR A 96 11.28 -11.28 -15.93
N GLU A 97 12.58 -11.24 -15.63
CA GLU A 97 13.24 -10.05 -15.05
C GLU A 97 13.08 -8.82 -15.95
N ARG A 98 13.28 -9.00 -17.27
CA ARG A 98 13.08 -7.93 -18.25
C ARG A 98 11.64 -7.43 -18.25
N PHE A 99 10.66 -8.33 -18.27
CA PHE A 99 9.25 -7.97 -18.23
C PHE A 99 8.89 -7.19 -16.94
N VAL A 100 9.43 -7.61 -15.79
CA VAL A 100 9.23 -6.89 -14.52
C VAL A 100 9.79 -5.47 -14.62
N ALA A 101 11.03 -5.32 -15.10
CA ALA A 101 11.64 -4.00 -15.27
C ALA A 101 10.83 -3.10 -16.21
N GLU A 102 10.44 -3.61 -17.38
CA GLU A 102 9.67 -2.87 -18.39
C GLU A 102 8.31 -2.37 -17.84
N ILE A 103 7.59 -3.20 -17.08
CA ILE A 103 6.31 -2.79 -16.50
C ILE A 103 6.49 -1.76 -15.38
N LEU A 104 7.53 -1.90 -14.55
CA LEU A 104 7.79 -0.96 -13.45
C LEU A 104 8.39 0.38 -13.92
N ASP A 105 8.92 0.43 -15.15
CA ASP A 105 9.50 1.63 -15.76
C ASP A 105 8.47 2.49 -16.51
N ASP A 106 7.18 2.15 -16.46
CA ASP A 106 6.10 2.97 -17.03
C ASP A 106 6.04 4.34 -16.33
N ASP A 107 6.12 5.43 -17.11
CA ASP A 107 6.03 6.81 -16.64
C ASP A 107 4.77 7.08 -15.80
N ALA A 108 3.67 6.37 -16.08
CA ALA A 108 2.43 6.48 -15.31
C ALA A 108 2.60 6.05 -13.84
N LEU A 109 3.64 5.27 -13.53
CA LEU A 109 3.98 4.81 -12.19
C LEU A 109 4.98 5.72 -11.47
N ALA A 110 5.53 6.75 -12.12
CA ALA A 110 6.57 7.60 -11.53
C ALA A 110 6.19 8.17 -10.15
N SER A 111 4.93 8.60 -9.98
CA SER A 111 4.44 9.15 -8.70
C SER A 111 4.20 8.11 -7.60
N CYS A 112 4.29 6.81 -7.93
CA CYS A 112 4.19 5.71 -6.97
C CYS A 112 5.52 5.55 -6.22
N TRP A 113 6.66 5.70 -6.90
CA TRP A 113 7.95 5.34 -6.32
C TRP A 113 8.39 6.22 -5.15
N THR A 114 7.87 7.45 -5.07
CA THR A 114 8.08 8.37 -3.94
C THR A 114 6.93 8.38 -2.93
N ASP A 115 5.88 7.58 -3.12
CA ASP A 115 4.74 7.49 -2.20
C ASP A 115 4.97 6.38 -1.17
N ALA A 116 4.92 6.73 0.11
CA ALA A 116 5.09 5.81 1.22
C ALA A 116 4.01 4.69 1.26
N MET A 117 2.86 4.90 0.64
CA MET A 117 1.76 3.93 0.62
C MET A 117 1.89 2.89 -0.50
N THR A 118 2.86 3.01 -1.40
CA THR A 118 2.98 2.15 -2.58
C THR A 118 3.08 0.67 -2.25
N LEU A 119 3.88 0.28 -1.24
CA LEU A 119 3.98 -1.12 -0.82
C LEU A 119 2.65 -1.68 -0.31
N GLY A 120 1.87 -0.89 0.40
CA GLY A 120 0.56 -1.30 0.88
C GLY A 120 -0.45 -1.50 -0.25
N TRP A 121 -0.40 -0.65 -1.28
CA TRP A 121 -1.19 -0.85 -2.49
C TRP A 121 -0.76 -2.05 -3.30
N VAL A 122 0.54 -2.30 -3.41
CA VAL A 122 1.07 -3.50 -4.07
C VAL A 122 0.57 -4.74 -3.37
N TYR A 123 0.62 -4.78 -2.04
CA TYR A 123 0.05 -5.86 -1.25
C TYR A 123 -1.45 -6.03 -1.53
N GLN A 124 -2.22 -4.94 -1.49
CA GLN A 124 -3.67 -5.00 -1.76
C GLN A 124 -3.96 -5.57 -3.16
N HIS A 125 -3.30 -5.03 -4.20
CA HIS A 125 -3.49 -5.45 -5.59
C HIS A 125 -2.96 -6.86 -5.87
N TRP A 126 -1.95 -7.31 -5.14
CA TRP A 126 -1.46 -8.69 -5.23
C TRP A 126 -2.52 -9.70 -4.75
N ASN A 127 -3.25 -9.36 -3.68
CA ASN A 127 -4.24 -10.26 -3.08
C ASN A 127 -5.65 -10.12 -3.69
N GLU A 128 -5.91 -9.05 -4.45
CA GLU A 128 -7.20 -8.81 -5.12
C GLU A 128 -7.77 -10.02 -5.88
N PRO A 129 -7.00 -10.77 -6.70
CA PRO A 129 -7.55 -11.93 -7.41
C PRO A 129 -8.10 -13.03 -6.48
N ALA A 130 -7.43 -13.28 -5.35
CA ALA A 130 -7.89 -14.27 -4.36
C ALA A 130 -9.15 -13.78 -3.65
N LEU A 131 -9.15 -12.50 -3.26
CA LEU A 131 -10.29 -11.84 -2.65
C LEU A 131 -11.53 -11.82 -3.58
N GLU A 132 -11.34 -11.52 -4.86
CA GLU A 132 -12.38 -11.55 -5.89
C GLU A 132 -12.98 -12.96 -6.05
N ALA A 133 -12.15 -14.01 -6.04
CA ALA A 133 -12.62 -15.39 -6.10
C ALA A 133 -13.46 -15.77 -4.88
N ILE A 134 -13.05 -15.34 -3.67
CA ILE A 134 -13.82 -15.54 -2.43
C ILE A 134 -15.19 -14.84 -2.56
N TYR A 135 -15.22 -13.58 -2.98
CA TYR A 135 -16.48 -12.84 -3.13
C TYR A 135 -17.39 -13.45 -4.19
N ALA A 136 -16.86 -13.85 -5.35
CA ALA A 136 -17.63 -14.50 -6.40
C ALA A 136 -18.27 -15.82 -5.90
N ARG A 137 -17.51 -16.63 -5.16
CA ARG A 137 -17.99 -17.88 -4.56
C ARG A 137 -19.10 -17.65 -3.55
N LEU A 138 -18.93 -16.68 -2.63
CA LEU A 138 -19.93 -16.32 -1.62
C LEU A 138 -21.19 -15.71 -2.24
N ALA A 139 -21.07 -14.99 -3.35
CA ALA A 139 -22.21 -14.44 -4.08
C ALA A 139 -22.99 -15.52 -4.84
N ALA A 140 -22.31 -16.57 -5.32
CA ALA A 140 -22.93 -17.66 -6.07
C ALA A 140 -23.71 -18.64 -5.18
N ASP A 141 -23.31 -18.81 -3.91
CA ASP A 141 -23.97 -19.72 -2.96
C ASP A 141 -24.20 -19.02 -1.60
N PRO A 142 -25.46 -18.66 -1.26
CA PRO A 142 -25.80 -18.02 0.01
C PRO A 142 -25.47 -18.85 1.27
N GLY A 143 -25.32 -20.17 1.14
CA GLY A 143 -24.90 -21.05 2.23
C GLY A 143 -23.38 -21.15 2.39
N ALA A 144 -22.62 -20.64 1.43
CA ALA A 144 -21.18 -20.74 1.42
C ALA A 144 -20.56 -19.84 2.51
N LYS A 145 -19.56 -20.39 3.20
CA LYS A 145 -18.80 -19.67 4.23
C LYS A 145 -17.38 -19.40 3.76
N VAL A 146 -16.75 -18.44 4.43
CA VAL A 146 -15.31 -18.22 4.35
C VAL A 146 -14.63 -19.40 5.03
N GLN A 147 -13.70 -20.03 4.33
CA GLN A 147 -12.90 -21.13 4.84
C GLN A 147 -11.73 -20.60 5.68
N PRO A 148 -11.19 -21.40 6.63
CA PRO A 148 -10.07 -20.97 7.47
C PRO A 148 -8.88 -20.41 6.68
N GLU A 149 -8.57 -21.00 5.53
CA GLU A 149 -7.45 -20.61 4.67
C GLU A 149 -7.70 -19.28 3.95
N GLU A 150 -8.96 -18.87 3.79
CA GLU A 150 -9.38 -17.64 3.11
C GLU A 150 -9.49 -16.44 4.06
N ILE A 151 -9.35 -16.65 5.38
CA ILE A 151 -9.52 -15.59 6.38
C ILE A 151 -8.48 -14.49 6.19
N ALA A 152 -7.23 -14.85 5.93
CA ALA A 152 -6.15 -13.88 5.73
C ALA A 152 -6.47 -12.95 4.54
N ASP A 153 -6.77 -13.53 3.38
CA ASP A 153 -7.11 -12.77 2.15
C ASP A 153 -8.30 -11.84 2.34
N LYS A 154 -9.29 -12.26 3.14
CA LYS A 154 -10.51 -11.48 3.38
C LYS A 154 -10.36 -10.37 4.42
N THR A 155 -9.47 -10.54 5.39
CA THR A 155 -9.42 -9.66 6.58
C THR A 155 -8.19 -8.76 6.65
N GLN A 156 -7.09 -9.16 6.01
CA GLN A 156 -5.86 -8.37 5.98
C GLN A 156 -5.95 -7.34 4.85
N LEU A 157 -6.72 -6.27 5.07
CA LEU A 157 -6.83 -5.15 4.13
C LEU A 157 -5.83 -4.05 4.47
N PHE A 158 -5.27 -3.44 3.43
CA PHE A 158 -4.43 -2.27 3.60
C PHE A 158 -5.27 -1.04 3.99
N THR A 159 -4.86 -0.36 5.07
CA THR A 159 -5.52 0.87 5.54
C THR A 159 -4.81 2.08 4.98
N GLU A 160 -5.53 2.89 4.21
CA GLU A 160 -4.98 4.13 3.65
C GLU A 160 -4.63 5.16 4.73
N ARG A 161 -3.63 6.01 4.44
CA ARG A 161 -3.10 7.01 5.38
C ARG A 161 -4.19 7.93 5.91
N TYR A 162 -5.10 8.37 5.05
CA TYR A 162 -6.16 9.29 5.45
C TYR A 162 -7.11 8.66 6.48
N MET A 163 -7.37 7.34 6.41
CA MET A 163 -8.24 6.66 7.38
C MET A 163 -7.56 6.62 8.75
N ALA A 164 -6.27 6.27 8.78
CA ALA A 164 -5.47 6.27 10.00
C ALA A 164 -5.33 7.68 10.59
N ASP A 165 -5.07 8.69 9.75
CA ASP A 165 -5.00 10.09 10.15
C ASP A 165 -6.34 10.58 10.70
N TRP A 166 -7.46 10.27 10.04
CA TRP A 166 -8.78 10.63 10.51
C TRP A 166 -9.06 10.04 11.89
N LEU A 167 -8.76 8.75 12.10
CA LEU A 167 -8.92 8.09 13.39
C LEU A 167 -8.04 8.74 14.46
N LEU A 168 -6.76 8.97 14.16
CA LEU A 168 -5.82 9.61 15.08
C LEU A 168 -6.31 11.01 15.49
N GLN A 169 -6.67 11.82 14.50
CA GLN A 169 -7.10 13.19 14.70
C GLN A 169 -8.41 13.29 15.46
N ASN A 170 -9.33 12.34 15.31
CA ASN A 170 -10.66 12.38 15.95
C ASN A 170 -10.80 11.49 17.19
N SER A 171 -9.75 10.76 17.59
CA SER A 171 -9.71 10.01 18.85
C SER A 171 -8.67 10.58 19.82
N LEU A 172 -7.39 10.53 19.47
CA LEU A 172 -6.31 11.04 20.31
C LEU A 172 -6.20 12.56 20.24
N GLY A 173 -6.58 13.19 19.12
CA GLY A 173 -6.60 14.65 18.98
C GLY A 173 -7.44 15.35 20.05
N PRO A 174 -8.73 15.02 20.23
CA PRO A 174 -9.55 15.58 21.31
C PRO A 174 -8.97 15.31 22.71
N LEU A 175 -8.48 14.09 22.98
CA LEU A 175 -7.89 13.75 24.27
C LEU A 175 -6.65 14.59 24.58
N TRP A 176 -5.81 14.84 23.57
CA TRP A 176 -4.67 15.73 23.68
C TRP A 176 -5.08 17.16 23.98
N LEU A 177 -6.04 17.71 23.23
CA LEU A 177 -6.52 19.08 23.43
C LEU A 177 -7.15 19.27 24.82
N ALA A 178 -7.96 18.31 25.28
CA ALA A 178 -8.52 18.31 26.63
C ALA A 178 -7.44 18.25 27.71
N THR A 179 -6.37 17.46 27.49
CA THR A 179 -5.23 17.39 28.41
C THR A 179 -4.49 18.73 28.48
N CYS A 180 -4.30 19.40 27.34
CA CYS A 180 -3.69 20.72 27.28
C CYS A 180 -4.52 21.73 28.07
N GLU A 181 -5.83 21.76 27.88
CA GLU A 181 -6.74 22.65 28.61
C GLU A 181 -6.64 22.42 30.14
N GLN A 182 -6.72 21.18 30.59
CA GLN A 182 -6.60 20.83 32.02
C GLN A 182 -5.27 21.26 32.63
N ARG A 183 -4.19 21.28 31.85
CA ARG A 183 -2.85 21.65 32.30
C ARG A 183 -2.50 23.12 32.05
N GLY A 184 -3.39 23.90 31.43
CA GLY A 184 -3.13 25.28 31.02
C GLY A 184 -2.07 25.40 29.92
N TRP A 185 -1.90 24.35 29.10
CA TRP A 185 -1.00 24.36 27.94
C TRP A 185 -1.74 24.87 26.71
N ILE A 186 -1.01 25.60 25.85
CA ILE A 186 -1.53 26.04 24.55
C ILE A 186 -0.84 25.19 23.48
N PRO A 187 -1.55 24.26 22.83
CA PRO A 187 -0.97 23.47 21.75
C PRO A 187 -0.76 24.33 20.50
N ASP A 188 0.26 24.00 19.71
CA ASP A 188 0.66 24.76 18.52
C ASP A 188 -0.49 25.00 17.54
N CYS A 189 -1.33 23.99 17.30
CA CYS A 189 -2.49 24.12 16.40
C CYS A 189 -3.53 25.16 16.85
N VAL A 190 -3.57 25.49 18.13
CA VAL A 190 -4.39 26.57 18.71
C VAL A 190 -3.60 27.88 18.72
N ALA A 191 -2.35 27.86 19.21
CA ALA A 191 -1.49 29.04 19.29
C ALA A 191 -1.28 29.71 17.92
N HIS A 192 -1.08 28.90 16.88
CA HIS A 192 -0.89 29.35 15.51
C HIS A 192 -2.22 29.63 14.79
N GLY A 193 -3.39 29.33 15.39
CA GLY A 193 -4.71 29.51 14.77
C GLY A 193 -5.03 28.51 13.66
N THR A 194 -4.34 27.37 13.60
CA THR A 194 -4.45 26.39 12.52
C THR A 194 -5.81 25.73 12.47
N LEU A 195 -6.40 25.39 13.61
CA LEU A 195 -7.77 24.84 13.65
C LEU A 195 -8.80 25.83 13.08
N ALA A 196 -8.66 27.12 13.40
CA ALA A 196 -9.57 28.16 12.90
C ALA A 196 -9.42 28.38 11.39
N ARG A 197 -8.18 28.40 10.87
CA ARG A 197 -7.92 28.46 9.42
C ARG A 197 -8.51 27.27 8.68
N LEU A 198 -8.32 26.06 9.21
CA LEU A 198 -8.86 24.84 8.63
C LEU A 198 -10.38 24.85 8.57
N GLU A 199 -11.05 25.34 9.61
CA GLU A 199 -12.52 25.41 9.61
C GLU A 199 -13.04 26.40 8.56
N THR A 200 -12.41 27.57 8.45
CA THR A 200 -12.74 28.57 7.41
C THR A 200 -12.51 27.99 6.02
N ARG A 201 -11.39 27.31 5.81
CA ARG A 201 -11.06 26.68 4.52
C ARG A 201 -12.04 25.56 4.17
N ARG A 202 -12.44 24.74 5.14
CA ARG A 202 -13.46 23.70 4.95
C ARG A 202 -14.80 24.29 4.54
N ALA A 203 -15.22 25.39 5.17
CA ALA A 203 -16.44 26.08 4.80
C ALA A 203 -16.39 26.62 3.36
N ASP A 204 -15.30 27.29 2.98
CA ASP A 204 -15.08 27.75 1.59
C ASP A 204 -15.08 26.58 0.60
N TRP A 205 -14.34 25.50 0.89
CA TRP A 205 -14.25 24.35 0.02
C TRP A 205 -15.60 23.63 -0.17
N ARG A 206 -16.40 23.51 0.90
CA ARG A 206 -17.78 22.98 0.82
C ARG A 206 -18.67 23.89 -0.03
N ALA A 207 -18.56 25.21 0.10
CA ALA A 207 -19.32 26.17 -0.70
C ALA A 207 -18.95 26.08 -2.20
N ARG A 208 -17.65 26.00 -2.50
CA ARG A 208 -17.13 25.81 -3.86
C ARG A 208 -17.61 24.50 -4.49
N ARG A 209 -17.63 23.41 -3.72
CA ARG A 209 -18.19 22.11 -4.14
C ARG A 209 -19.69 22.21 -4.42
N ALA A 210 -20.45 22.85 -3.53
CA ALA A 210 -21.89 23.06 -3.72
C ALA A 210 -22.19 23.90 -4.97
N ALA A 211 -21.32 24.86 -5.30
CA ALA A 211 -21.41 25.68 -6.50
C ALA A 211 -20.90 24.97 -7.78
N GLY A 212 -20.38 23.73 -7.69
CA GLY A 212 -19.85 22.99 -8.84
C GLY A 212 -18.53 23.54 -9.40
N THR A 213 -17.84 24.41 -8.66
CA THR A 213 -16.60 25.07 -9.11
C THR A 213 -15.33 24.23 -8.93
N VAL A 214 -15.44 23.13 -8.18
CA VAL A 214 -14.36 22.16 -7.94
C VAL A 214 -14.92 20.76 -8.08
N ALA A 215 -14.10 19.81 -8.55
CA ALA A 215 -14.56 18.44 -8.72
C ALA A 215 -14.83 17.76 -7.38
N THR A 216 -15.76 16.80 -7.34
CA THR A 216 -16.05 16.02 -6.12
C THR A 216 -14.86 15.21 -5.64
N THR A 217 -13.98 14.83 -6.56
CA THR A 217 -12.74 14.09 -6.30
C THR A 217 -11.54 14.98 -5.96
N GLU A 218 -11.68 16.30 -6.08
CA GLU A 218 -10.58 17.23 -5.83
C GLU A 218 -10.39 17.46 -4.33
N LEU A 219 -9.15 17.33 -3.85
CA LEU A 219 -8.79 17.49 -2.44
C LEU A 219 -8.64 18.97 -2.07
N MET A 220 -9.08 19.32 -0.86
CA MET A 220 -8.88 20.67 -0.33
C MET A 220 -7.38 20.96 -0.19
N PRO A 221 -6.85 22.04 -0.79
CA PRO A 221 -5.43 22.36 -0.70
C PRO A 221 -5.08 22.79 0.73
N LEU A 222 -3.90 22.36 1.22
CA LEU A 222 -3.38 22.69 2.54
C LEU A 222 -2.18 23.64 2.41
N ALA A 223 -2.04 24.58 3.34
CA ALA A 223 -0.95 25.55 3.32
C ALA A 223 0.38 24.98 3.82
N ASP A 224 0.35 24.11 4.83
CA ASP A 224 1.54 23.66 5.54
C ASP A 224 1.35 22.25 6.15
N GLU A 225 2.41 21.77 6.80
CA GLU A 225 2.40 20.45 7.45
C GLU A 225 1.52 20.42 8.70
N GLU A 226 1.35 21.54 9.40
CA GLU A 226 0.51 21.60 10.59
C GLU A 226 -0.98 21.46 10.20
N GLU A 227 -1.42 22.12 9.13
CA GLU A 227 -2.74 21.91 8.53
C GLU A 227 -2.93 20.44 8.14
N ARG A 228 -1.91 19.77 7.59
CA ARG A 228 -1.97 18.33 7.27
C ARG A 228 -2.17 17.44 8.48
N ARG A 229 -1.61 17.80 9.64
CA ARG A 229 -1.76 17.03 10.89
C ARG A 229 -3.15 17.17 11.53
N TRP A 230 -3.95 18.16 11.11
CA TRP A 230 -5.26 18.47 11.68
C TRP A 230 -6.40 18.59 10.64
N VAL A 231 -6.13 18.27 9.38
CA VAL A 231 -7.06 18.49 8.25
C VAL A 231 -8.43 17.83 8.47
N ASP A 232 -8.45 16.65 9.07
CA ASP A 232 -9.62 15.82 9.33
C ASP A 232 -10.21 16.01 10.73
N TYR A 233 -9.60 16.84 11.58
CA TYR A 233 -10.07 17.08 12.94
C TYR A 233 -11.45 17.76 12.95
N LEU A 234 -12.39 17.15 13.68
CA LEU A 234 -13.71 17.70 13.93
C LEU A 234 -13.78 18.21 15.38
N PRO A 235 -14.17 19.49 15.58
CA PRO A 235 -14.47 20.01 16.91
C PRO A 235 -15.51 19.12 17.60
N GLN A 236 -15.23 18.73 18.84
CA GLN A 236 -16.17 17.95 19.64
C GLN A 236 -17.23 18.90 20.25
N PRO A 237 -18.49 18.46 20.35
CA PRO A 237 -19.57 19.24 20.94
C PRO A 237 -19.43 19.42 22.46
#